data_AF-A0A3D5B3L5-F1
#
_entry.id   AF-A0A3D5B3L5-F1
#
_cell.length_a   1.000
_cell.length_b   1.000
_cell.length_c   1.000
_cell.angle_alpha   90.00
_cell.angle_beta   90.00
_cell.angle_gamma   90.00
#
_symmetry.space_group_name_H-M   'P 1'
#
loop_
_entity.id
_entity.type
_entity.pdbx_description
1 polymer ?
#
loop_
_entity_poly.entity_id
_entity_poly.type
_entity_poly.pdbx_seq_one_letter_code
_entity_poly.pdbx_strand_id
1 'polypeptide(L)'
;MFIVLKKKEILRTLILAGLFVACAVCLNFANVDKAVFARSSRKLPVYSVDVGEEKTIAISFDAAWGADKTRKIVEILQERGLKATFFLVGFWVDAYKEEVVYLADNGMEIGNH
;
A
#
# COMPACT_ATOMS: atom_id res chain seq x y z
N MET A 1 -5.19 35.84 -53.44
CA MET A 1 -5.49 36.57 -52.19
C MET A 1 -4.19 37.17 -51.68
N PHE A 2 -4.04 38.49 -51.69
CA PHE A 2 -2.81 39.14 -51.20
C PHE A 2 -2.97 39.42 -49.70
N ILE A 3 -2.11 38.83 -48.87
CA ILE A 3 -2.07 39.12 -47.43
C ILE A 3 -1.12 40.29 -47.22
N VAL A 4 -1.64 41.44 -46.81
CA VAL A 4 -0.83 42.63 -46.51
C VAL A 4 -0.47 42.62 -45.02
N LEU A 5 0.74 42.17 -44.70
CA LEU A 5 1.25 42.18 -43.34
C LEU A 5 1.89 43.54 -43.01
N LYS A 6 1.29 44.28 -42.06
CA LYS A 6 1.87 45.53 -41.55
C LYS A 6 2.89 45.21 -40.45
N LYS A 7 4.07 45.84 -40.49
CA LYS A 7 5.16 45.64 -39.52
C LYS A 7 4.70 45.70 -38.05
N LYS A 8 3.75 46.60 -37.74
CA LYS A 8 3.16 46.74 -36.39
C LYS A 8 2.32 45.55 -35.94
N GLU A 9 1.61 44.88 -36.85
CA GLU A 9 0.81 43.70 -36.53
C GLU A 9 1.72 42.47 -36.39
N ILE A 10 2.78 42.37 -37.20
CA ILE A 10 3.83 41.35 -37.01
C ILE A 10 4.47 41.51 -35.63
N LEU A 11 4.84 42.74 -35.24
CA LEU A 11 5.46 43.01 -33.95
C LEU A 11 4.53 42.65 -32.77
N ARG A 12 3.23 42.99 -32.86
CA ARG A 12 2.23 42.62 -31.84
C ARG A 12 2.09 41.11 -31.69
N THR A 13 2.01 40.38 -32.80
CA THR A 13 1.93 38.92 -32.77
C THR A 13 3.18 38.30 -32.18
N LEU A 14 4.37 38.83 -32.49
CA LEU A 14 5.64 38.36 -31.91
C LEU A 14 5.71 38.60 -30.40
N ILE A 15 5.22 39.74 -29.91
CA ILE A 15 5.18 40.04 -28.47
C ILE A 15 4.22 39.08 -27.75
N LEU A 16 3.02 38.85 -28.30
CA LEU A 16 2.05 37.91 -27.72
C LEU A 16 2.57 36.48 -27.72
N ALA A 17 3.22 36.04 -28.80
CA ALA A 17 3.88 34.74 -28.87
C ALA A 17 5.00 34.63 -27.82
N GLY A 18 5.82 35.68 -27.66
CA GLY A 18 6.87 35.74 -26.64
C GLY A 18 6.32 35.64 -25.22
N LEU A 19 5.22 36.35 -24.90
CA LEU A 19 4.56 36.28 -23.61
C LEU A 19 3.96 34.89 -23.33
N PHE A 20 3.36 34.26 -24.33
CA PHE A 20 2.84 32.90 -24.21
C PHE A 20 3.96 31.89 -23.91
N VAL A 21 5.08 32.00 -24.63
CA VAL A 21 6.27 31.17 -24.38
C VAL A 21 6.83 31.43 -22.98
N ALA A 22 6.94 32.69 -22.55
CA ALA A 22 7.42 33.02 -21.21
C ALA A 22 6.52 32.44 -20.11
N CYS A 23 5.19 32.52 -20.27
CA CYS A 23 4.23 31.94 -19.34
C CYS A 23 4.37 30.40 -19.27
N ALA A 24 4.47 29.74 -20.43
CA ALA A 24 4.69 28.30 -20.50
C ALA A 24 6.01 27.88 -19.81
N VAL A 25 7.08 28.65 -20.01
CA VAL A 25 8.36 28.42 -19.34
C VAL A 25 8.25 28.60 -17.82
N CYS A 26 7.57 29.66 -17.34
CA CYS A 26 7.35 29.87 -15.91
C CYS A 26 6.57 28.71 -15.24
N LEU A 27 5.58 28.13 -15.92
CA LEU A 27 4.84 26.96 -15.41
C LEU A 27 5.76 25.73 -15.24
N ASN A 28 6.74 25.54 -16.13
CA ASN A 28 7.73 24.45 -16.02
C ASN A 28 8.70 24.67 -14.85
N PHE A 29 9.16 25.90 -14.61
CA PHE A 29 10.06 26.21 -13.48
C PHE A 29 9.40 26.12 -12.11
N ALA A 30 8.10 26.43 -12.03
CA ALA A 30 7.34 26.39 -10.80
C ALA A 30 7.10 24.97 -10.25
N ASN A 31 7.57 23.91 -10.94
CA ASN A 31 7.43 22.51 -10.51
C ASN A 31 5.99 22.14 -10.06
N VAL A 32 4.97 22.80 -10.63
CA VAL A 32 3.56 22.61 -10.26
C VAL A 32 3.14 21.15 -10.44
N ASP A 33 3.74 20.46 -11.40
CA ASP A 33 3.53 19.04 -11.65
C ASP A 33 3.90 18.16 -10.46
N LYS A 34 4.94 18.49 -9.70
CA LYS A 34 5.33 17.72 -8.51
C LYS A 34 4.38 17.94 -7.34
N ALA A 35 3.71 19.07 -7.24
CA ALA A 35 2.76 19.35 -6.18
C ALA A 35 1.36 18.78 -6.50
N VAL A 36 0.93 18.87 -7.76
CA VAL A 36 -0.39 18.42 -8.22
C VAL A 36 -0.40 16.91 -8.51
N PHE A 37 0.69 16.38 -9.07
CA PHE A 37 0.89 14.94 -9.30
C PHE A 37 1.83 14.30 -8.29
N ALA A 38 2.10 14.96 -7.14
CA ALA A 38 2.52 14.24 -5.94
C ALA A 38 1.37 13.30 -5.55
N ARG A 39 1.34 12.16 -6.23
CA ARG A 39 0.61 10.98 -5.84
C ARG A 39 1.18 10.65 -4.47
N SER A 40 0.52 11.13 -3.42
CA SER A 40 0.74 10.64 -2.05
C SER A 40 0.81 9.13 -2.19
N SER A 41 1.98 8.57 -1.94
CA SER A 41 2.22 7.13 -2.01
C SER A 41 1.51 6.52 -0.81
N ARG A 42 0.18 6.54 -0.87
CA ARG A 42 -0.70 6.00 0.16
C ARG A 42 -0.37 4.52 0.25
N LYS A 43 0.34 4.15 1.32
CA LYS A 43 0.57 2.75 1.65
C LYS A 43 -0.80 2.10 1.85
N LEU A 44 -1.08 1.08 1.08
CA LEU A 44 -2.26 0.25 1.25
C LEU A 44 -1.92 -0.89 2.20
N PRO A 45 -2.86 -1.35 3.05
CA PRO A 45 -2.70 -2.61 3.75
C PRO A 45 -2.50 -3.76 2.76
N VAL A 46 -1.74 -4.77 3.16
CA VAL A 46 -1.50 -5.97 2.37
C VAL A 46 -2.66 -6.94 2.62
N TYR A 47 -3.48 -7.17 1.59
CA TYR A 47 -4.58 -8.15 1.64
C TYR A 47 -4.23 -9.45 0.91
N SER A 48 -3.32 -9.37 -0.05
CA SER A 48 -2.78 -10.50 -0.80
C SER A 48 -1.42 -10.12 -1.38
N VAL A 49 -0.68 -11.14 -1.80
CA VAL A 49 0.60 -10.98 -2.49
C VAL A 49 0.52 -11.70 -3.83
N ASP A 50 1.38 -11.32 -4.76
CA ASP A 50 1.59 -12.10 -5.98
C ASP A 50 2.21 -13.45 -5.59
N VAL A 51 1.56 -14.53 -6.00
CA VAL A 51 1.99 -15.91 -5.74
C VAL A 51 2.55 -16.59 -7.00
N GLY A 52 2.69 -15.84 -8.10
CA GLY A 52 3.16 -16.36 -9.38
C GLY A 52 2.21 -17.41 -9.95
N GLU A 53 2.79 -18.50 -10.47
CA GLU A 53 2.02 -19.63 -11.04
C GLU A 53 1.59 -20.66 -9.99
N GLU A 54 2.17 -20.61 -8.79
CA GLU A 54 1.87 -21.56 -7.72
C GLU A 54 0.54 -21.23 -7.04
N LYS A 55 -0.27 -22.25 -6.77
CA LYS A 55 -1.54 -22.11 -6.05
C LYS A 55 -1.29 -22.09 -4.54
N THR A 56 -0.90 -20.92 -4.05
CA THR A 56 -0.52 -20.71 -2.65
C THR A 56 -1.59 -19.95 -1.88
N ILE A 57 -1.86 -20.37 -0.64
CA ILE A 57 -2.70 -19.65 0.32
C ILE A 57 -1.93 -19.44 1.63
N ALA A 58 -2.28 -18.39 2.36
CA ALA A 58 -1.82 -18.16 3.73
C ALA A 58 -3.02 -18.23 4.68
N ILE A 59 -2.84 -18.87 5.84
CA ILE A 59 -3.89 -19.03 6.85
C ILE A 59 -3.52 -18.20 8.06
N SER A 60 -4.45 -17.36 8.52
CA SER A 60 -4.33 -16.61 9.77
C SER A 60 -5.58 -16.76 10.64
N PHE A 61 -5.41 -16.52 11.94
CA PHE A 61 -6.47 -16.58 12.94
C PHE A 61 -6.44 -15.33 13.83
N ASP A 62 -7.60 -14.77 14.11
CA ASP A 62 -7.76 -13.70 15.10
C ASP A 62 -8.19 -14.31 16.43
N ALA A 63 -7.35 -14.19 17.45
CA ALA A 63 -7.62 -14.68 18.80
C ALA A 63 -8.04 -13.52 19.71
N ALA A 64 -9.35 -13.36 19.88
CA ALA A 64 -9.94 -12.31 20.70
C ALA A 64 -10.83 -12.83 21.85
N TRP A 65 -11.08 -14.14 21.92
CA TRP A 65 -12.03 -14.73 22.88
C TRP A 65 -11.90 -16.25 22.93
N GLY A 66 -11.92 -16.81 24.14
CA GLY A 66 -11.78 -18.25 24.38
C GLY A 66 -10.43 -18.82 23.92
N ALA A 67 -10.06 -19.98 24.43
CA ALA A 67 -8.83 -20.68 24.01
C ALA A 67 -8.98 -22.21 23.99
N ASP A 68 -10.19 -22.72 24.20
CA ASP A 68 -10.53 -24.14 24.31
C ASP A 68 -10.18 -24.93 23.03
N LYS A 69 -10.17 -24.26 21.88
CA LYS A 69 -9.87 -24.89 20.57
C LYS A 69 -8.45 -24.63 20.07
N THR A 70 -7.72 -23.71 20.69
CA THR A 70 -6.40 -23.25 20.19
C THR A 70 -5.45 -24.42 19.99
N ARG A 71 -5.33 -25.29 21.00
CA ARG A 71 -4.44 -26.46 20.92
C ARG A 71 -4.86 -27.43 19.83
N LYS A 72 -6.18 -27.70 19.71
CA LYS A 72 -6.67 -28.63 18.68
C LYS A 72 -6.45 -28.10 17.26
N ILE A 73 -6.58 -26.79 17.06
CA ILE A 73 -6.26 -26.13 15.78
C ILE A 73 -4.78 -26.33 15.45
N VAL A 74 -3.88 -26.07 16.41
CA VAL A 74 -2.43 -26.24 16.21
C VAL A 74 -2.07 -27.68 15.90
N GLU A 75 -2.64 -28.66 16.62
CA GLU A 75 -2.43 -30.09 16.33
C GLU A 75 -2.79 -30.42 14.88
N ILE A 76 -3.97 -29.98 14.41
CA ILE A 76 -4.46 -30.21 13.04
C ILE A 76 -3.52 -29.60 11.99
N LEU A 77 -2.97 -28.41 12.27
CA LEU A 77 -2.00 -27.74 11.40
C LEU A 77 -0.69 -28.54 11.35
N GLN A 78 -0.16 -28.95 12.51
CA GLN A 78 1.07 -29.72 12.60
C GLN A 78 0.96 -31.10 11.93
N GLU A 79 -0.15 -31.82 12.14
CA GLU A 79 -0.45 -33.09 11.47
C GLU A 79 -0.40 -32.96 9.94
N ARG A 80 -0.72 -31.78 9.40
CA ARG A 80 -0.69 -31.47 7.97
C ARG A 80 0.61 -30.81 7.53
N GLY A 81 1.57 -30.59 8.43
CA GLY A 81 2.81 -29.87 8.14
C GLY A 81 2.60 -28.41 7.76
N LEU A 82 1.50 -27.79 8.21
CA LEU A 82 1.14 -26.41 7.90
C LEU A 82 1.61 -25.44 8.99
N LYS A 83 1.93 -24.22 8.57
CA LYS A 83 2.17 -23.07 9.44
C LYS A 83 1.02 -22.08 9.29
N ALA A 84 0.76 -21.29 10.33
CA ALA A 84 -0.24 -20.23 10.33
C ALA A 84 0.21 -19.07 11.23
N THR A 85 -0.41 -17.91 11.03
CA THR A 85 -0.20 -16.70 11.85
C THR A 85 -1.41 -16.47 12.77
N PHE A 86 -1.18 -16.30 14.07
CA PHE A 86 -2.21 -15.99 15.05
C PHE A 86 -2.06 -14.55 15.51
N PHE A 87 -3.04 -13.70 15.17
CA PHE A 87 -3.12 -12.32 15.62
C PHE A 87 -3.83 -12.28 16.98
N LEU A 88 -3.12 -11.84 18.02
CA LEU A 88 -3.59 -11.90 19.40
C LEU A 88 -3.87 -10.49 19.94
N VAL A 89 -5.05 -10.29 20.55
CA VAL A 89 -5.36 -9.06 21.29
C VAL A 89 -4.73 -9.09 22.69
N GLY A 90 -4.34 -7.93 23.23
CA GLY A 90 -3.60 -7.85 24.50
C GLY A 90 -4.27 -8.54 25.69
N PHE A 91 -5.58 -8.37 25.86
CA PHE A 91 -6.29 -9.00 26.99
C PHE A 91 -6.40 -10.53 26.85
N TRP A 92 -6.32 -11.07 25.62
CA TRP A 92 -6.30 -12.51 25.38
C TRP A 92 -4.93 -13.07 25.76
N VAL A 93 -3.85 -12.37 25.41
CA VAL A 93 -2.49 -12.71 25.82
C VAL A 93 -2.38 -12.73 27.34
N ASP A 94 -2.97 -11.76 28.04
CA ASP A 94 -2.96 -11.71 29.50
C ASP A 94 -3.72 -12.88 30.15
N ALA A 95 -4.82 -13.30 29.54
CA ALA A 95 -5.69 -14.35 30.05
C ALA A 95 -5.19 -15.78 29.74
N TYR A 96 -4.48 -15.98 28.64
CA TYR A 96 -4.10 -17.30 28.09
C TYR A 96 -2.60 -17.36 27.76
N LYS A 97 -1.75 -17.01 28.72
CA LYS A 97 -0.29 -16.91 28.53
C LYS A 97 0.32 -18.26 28.11
N GLU A 98 -0.19 -19.33 28.68
CA GLU A 98 0.24 -20.70 28.39
C GLU A 98 -0.03 -21.05 26.92
N GLU A 99 -1.16 -20.59 26.36
CA GLU A 99 -1.52 -20.80 24.97
C GLU A 99 -0.66 -19.97 24.03
N VAL A 100 -0.27 -18.75 24.43
CA VAL A 100 0.68 -17.91 23.68
C VAL A 100 2.03 -18.62 23.56
N VAL A 101 2.55 -19.14 24.67
CA VAL A 101 3.80 -19.91 24.69
C VAL A 101 3.66 -21.17 23.85
N TYR A 102 2.55 -21.91 24.00
CA TYR A 102 2.28 -23.10 23.22
C TYR A 102 2.26 -22.84 21.71
N LEU A 103 1.66 -21.73 21.26
CA LEU A 103 1.66 -21.33 19.85
C LEU A 103 3.09 -21.14 19.31
N ALA A 104 3.93 -20.39 20.05
CA ALA A 104 5.31 -20.13 19.68
C ALA A 104 6.16 -21.41 19.64
N ASP A 105 6.06 -22.25 20.69
CA ASP A 105 6.82 -23.50 20.81
C ASP A 105 6.45 -24.51 19.71
N ASN A 106 5.24 -24.42 19.17
CA ASN A 106 4.74 -25.29 18.11
C ASN A 106 4.90 -24.71 16.69
N GLY A 107 5.67 -23.64 16.54
CA GLY A 107 6.08 -23.10 15.24
C GLY A 107 5.02 -22.26 14.53
N MET A 108 4.00 -21.78 15.25
CA MET A 108 3.05 -20.78 14.74
C MET A 108 3.66 -19.37 14.84
N GLU A 109 3.32 -18.50 13.90
CA GLU A 109 3.70 -17.10 13.96
C GLU A 109 2.71 -16.31 14.83
N ILE A 110 3.22 -15.36 15.63
CA ILE A 110 2.38 -14.51 16.49
C ILE A 110 2.37 -13.09 15.93
N GLY A 111 1.17 -12.60 15.62
CA GLY A 111 0.89 -11.23 15.22
C GLY A 111 0.13 -10.46 16.29
N ASN A 112 0.05 -9.14 16.12
CA ASN A 112 -0.71 -8.24 16.99
C ASN A 112 -2.07 -7.94 16.35
N HIS A 113 -3.16 -8.19 17.08
CA HIS A 113 -4.53 -7.85 16.68
C HIS A 113 -5.05 -6.61 17.39
#